data_AF-A0A4S8J0S0-F1
#
_entry.id   AF-A0A4S8J0S0-F1
#
_cell.length_a   1.000
_cell.length_b   1.000
_cell.length_c   1.000
_cell.angle_alpha   90.00
_cell.angle_beta   90.00
_cell.angle_gamma   90.00
#
_symmetry.space_group_name_H-M   'P 1'
#
loop_
_entity.id
_entity.type
_entity.pdbx_description
1 polymer ?
#
loop_
_entity_poly.entity_id
_entity_poly.type
_entity_poly.pdbx_seq_one_letter_code
_entity_poly.pdbx_strand_id
1 'polypeptide(L)'
;MGRVIRAQRKGAGSVFRSHTHHRKGPARFRSLDFGERNGYLKGVVTEIIHDPGRGAPLARVTFRHPFRYKLQKELFIAAEGIYTGQFIYCGRKASLMVGNVLPLRSIPEGAVVCNVEHHVGDRGVLARASGDYAIVISHNPDNGTSRTEKPLLKAGNAYHKFRVKRNCWPKVRGVAMNPVEHPHGGGNHQHIGHASTVRRDAPPGQKVGLIAARRTGRLRGQAAATAAKAEKTS
;
A
#
# COMPACT_ATOMS: atom_id res chain seq x y z
N MET A 1 -25.53 -26.73 -13.73
CA MET A 1 -24.87 -25.48 -14.15
C MET A 1 -24.54 -24.68 -12.89
N GLY A 2 -23.27 -24.34 -12.63
CA GLY A 2 -22.84 -23.68 -11.38
C GLY A 2 -23.04 -22.16 -11.39
N ARG A 3 -23.05 -21.51 -10.21
CA ARG A 3 -23.09 -20.03 -10.10
C ARG A 3 -21.68 -19.44 -10.09
N VAL A 4 -21.57 -18.17 -10.49
CA VAL A 4 -20.31 -17.42 -10.48
C VAL A 4 -19.94 -17.04 -9.04
N ILE A 5 -18.79 -17.52 -8.58
CA ILE A 5 -18.39 -17.35 -7.18
C ILE A 5 -18.02 -15.90 -6.86
N ARG A 6 -18.13 -15.52 -5.58
CA ARG A 6 -17.75 -14.17 -5.09
C ARG A 6 -16.33 -13.76 -5.50
N ALA A 7 -15.38 -14.70 -5.59
CA ALA A 7 -14.00 -14.40 -5.98
C ALA A 7 -13.94 -13.85 -7.42
N GLN A 8 -14.71 -14.41 -8.35
CA GLN A 8 -14.81 -13.95 -9.73
C GLN A 8 -15.58 -12.62 -9.83
N ARG A 9 -16.70 -12.50 -9.11
CA ARG A 9 -17.57 -11.31 -9.16
C ARG A 9 -16.87 -10.01 -8.74
N LYS A 10 -15.80 -10.08 -7.94
CA LYS A 10 -15.02 -8.91 -7.53
C LYS A 10 -14.32 -8.20 -8.69
N GLY A 11 -14.01 -8.90 -9.79
CA GLY A 11 -13.35 -8.32 -10.97
C GLY A 11 -14.29 -7.50 -11.86
N ALA A 12 -15.59 -7.84 -11.88
CA ALA A 12 -16.58 -7.20 -12.76
C ALA A 12 -16.90 -5.74 -12.39
N GLY A 13 -16.47 -5.28 -11.20
CA GLY A 13 -16.64 -3.88 -10.81
C GLY A 13 -18.11 -3.44 -10.66
N SER A 14 -18.99 -4.28 -10.11
CA SER A 14 -20.35 -3.87 -9.71
C SER A 14 -20.37 -3.45 -8.24
N VAL A 15 -21.01 -4.24 -7.37
CA VAL A 15 -21.14 -4.01 -5.91
C VAL A 15 -19.78 -3.95 -5.20
N PHE A 16 -18.71 -4.43 -5.85
CA PHE A 16 -17.35 -4.48 -5.32
C PHE A 16 -16.48 -3.27 -5.69
N ARG A 17 -17.05 -2.21 -6.29
CA ARG A 17 -16.34 -0.93 -6.49
C ARG A 17 -15.92 -0.30 -5.17
N SER A 18 -14.84 0.47 -5.21
CA SER A 18 -14.41 1.28 -4.08
C SER A 18 -15.39 2.43 -3.84
N HIS A 19 -15.78 2.67 -2.59
CA HIS A 19 -16.50 3.88 -2.21
C HIS A 19 -15.53 5.09 -2.27
N THR A 20 -15.69 5.95 -3.27
CA THR A 20 -14.78 7.07 -3.55
C THR A 20 -15.38 8.45 -3.32
N HIS A 21 -16.68 8.56 -3.06
CA HIS A 21 -17.39 9.85 -2.98
C HIS A 21 -16.76 10.86 -2.00
N HIS A 22 -16.33 10.41 -0.81
CA HIS A 22 -15.72 11.28 0.19
C HIS A 22 -14.19 11.33 0.14
N ARG A 23 -13.55 10.68 -0.85
CA ARG A 23 -12.10 10.69 -1.00
C ARG A 23 -11.62 12.08 -1.37
N LYS A 24 -10.62 12.60 -0.67
CA LYS A 24 -10.11 13.96 -0.87
C LYS A 24 -9.27 14.10 -2.14
N GLY A 25 -8.67 13.01 -2.59
CA GLY A 25 -7.91 12.95 -3.82
C GLY A 25 -6.76 11.95 -3.74
N PRO A 26 -6.03 11.75 -4.85
CA PRO A 26 -4.86 10.88 -4.86
C PRO A 26 -3.74 11.55 -4.07
N ALA A 27 -3.30 10.91 -2.99
CA ALA A 27 -2.05 11.30 -2.33
C ALA A 27 -0.88 10.93 -3.24
N ARG A 28 0.00 11.86 -3.58
CA ARG A 28 1.15 11.64 -4.47
C ARG A 28 2.14 12.78 -4.31
N PHE A 29 3.42 12.54 -4.60
CA PHE A 29 4.38 13.64 -4.75
C PHE A 29 3.98 14.56 -5.90
N ARG A 30 4.65 15.68 -6.07
CA ARG A 30 4.51 16.54 -7.26
C ARG A 30 4.98 15.80 -8.51
N SER A 31 4.63 16.31 -9.69
CA SER A 31 5.27 15.86 -10.93
C SER A 31 6.76 16.22 -10.92
N LEU A 32 7.63 15.26 -11.24
CA LEU A 32 9.06 15.49 -11.31
C LEU A 32 9.39 16.49 -12.44
N ASP A 33 9.78 17.70 -12.07
CA ASP A 33 10.14 18.77 -13.00
C ASP A 33 11.62 19.15 -12.89
N PHE A 34 12.04 20.11 -13.72
CA PHE A 34 13.42 20.59 -13.76
C PHE A 34 13.90 21.11 -12.40
N GLY A 35 13.03 21.82 -11.66
CA GLY A 35 13.37 22.37 -10.37
C GLY A 35 13.64 21.29 -9.32
N GLU A 36 12.91 20.18 -9.34
CA GLU A 36 13.13 19.05 -8.43
C GLU A 36 14.38 18.23 -8.79
N ARG A 37 14.64 18.05 -10.09
CA ARG A 37 15.80 17.28 -10.58
C ARG A 37 17.14 17.96 -10.27
N ASN A 38 17.20 19.29 -10.41
CA ASN A 38 18.45 20.05 -10.33
C ASN A 38 18.59 20.94 -9.10
N GLY A 39 17.48 21.28 -8.44
CA GLY A 39 17.44 22.19 -7.29
C GLY A 39 16.52 21.67 -6.19
N TYR A 40 15.73 22.58 -5.64
CA TYR A 40 14.63 22.29 -4.73
C TYR A 40 13.47 23.25 -5.00
N LEU A 41 12.24 22.81 -4.73
CA LEU A 41 11.08 23.69 -4.63
C LEU A 41 10.62 23.77 -3.19
N LYS A 42 10.25 24.97 -2.78
CA LYS A 42 9.66 25.26 -1.47
C LYS A 42 8.14 25.19 -1.58
N GLY A 43 7.52 24.35 -0.76
CA GLY A 43 6.09 24.28 -0.54
C GLY A 43 5.74 24.60 0.91
N VAL A 44 4.51 25.02 1.16
CA VAL A 44 3.98 25.23 2.52
C VAL A 44 2.87 24.23 2.81
N VAL A 45 2.92 23.59 3.97
CA VAL A 45 1.83 22.74 4.46
C VAL A 45 0.69 23.65 4.87
N THR A 46 -0.38 23.68 4.10
CA THR A 46 -1.54 24.52 4.42
C THR A 46 -2.41 23.87 5.50
N GLU A 47 -2.70 22.58 5.36
CA GLU A 47 -3.61 21.85 6.24
C GLU A 47 -3.20 20.37 6.28
N ILE A 48 -3.43 19.73 7.44
CA ILE A 48 -3.33 18.27 7.59
C ILE A 48 -4.76 17.73 7.72
N ILE A 49 -5.15 16.86 6.80
CA ILE A 49 -6.54 16.41 6.65
C ILE A 49 -6.66 14.89 6.74
N HIS A 50 -7.81 14.42 7.21
CA HIS A 50 -8.17 13.01 7.16
C HIS A 50 -8.83 12.66 5.81
N ASP A 51 -8.34 11.62 5.14
CA ASP A 51 -8.98 11.03 3.95
C ASP A 51 -9.71 9.73 4.33
N PRO A 52 -11.06 9.68 4.21
CA PRO A 52 -11.84 8.50 4.59
C PRO A 52 -11.33 7.22 3.95
N GLY A 53 -11.00 6.21 4.76
CA GLY A 53 -10.49 4.93 4.30
C GLY A 53 -8.98 4.87 4.06
N ARG A 54 -8.26 5.94 4.42
CA ARG A 54 -6.82 5.95 4.68
C ARG A 54 -6.59 6.07 6.20
N GLY A 55 -5.64 5.29 6.73
CA GLY A 55 -5.21 5.43 8.13
C GLY A 55 -4.24 6.59 8.31
N ALA A 56 -3.33 6.78 7.35
CA ALA A 56 -2.36 7.88 7.35
C ALA A 56 -3.05 9.23 7.05
N PRO A 57 -2.73 10.31 7.79
CA PRO A 57 -3.18 11.65 7.44
C PRO A 57 -2.59 12.11 6.10
N LEU A 58 -3.25 13.07 5.46
CA LEU A 58 -2.75 13.74 4.25
C LEU A 58 -2.33 15.16 4.58
N ALA A 59 -1.23 15.61 3.99
CA ALA A 59 -0.80 17.00 4.05
C ALA A 59 -1.14 17.71 2.74
N ARG A 60 -1.91 18.79 2.79
CA ARG A 60 -2.16 19.66 1.63
C ARG A 60 -1.02 20.66 1.50
N VAL A 61 -0.11 20.42 0.55
CA VAL A 61 1.07 21.23 0.33
C VAL A 61 0.82 22.17 -0.85
N THR A 62 1.06 23.46 -0.65
CA THR A 62 0.93 24.47 -1.70
C THR A 62 2.30 24.91 -2.18
N PHE A 63 2.54 24.73 -3.48
CA PHE A 63 3.74 25.16 -4.19
C PHE A 63 3.40 26.34 -5.11
N ARG A 64 4.40 27.18 -5.42
CA ARG A 64 4.30 28.13 -6.53
C ARG A 64 4.59 27.41 -7.83
N HIS A 65 3.76 27.60 -8.86
CA HIS A 65 4.01 26.98 -10.16
C HIS A 65 5.28 27.58 -10.80
N PRO A 66 6.18 26.76 -11.38
CA PRO A 66 7.45 27.23 -11.89
C PRO A 66 7.32 28.22 -13.06
N PHE A 67 6.36 28.00 -13.95
CA PHE A 67 6.24 28.77 -15.20
C PHE A 67 5.04 29.73 -15.28
N ARG A 68 4.12 29.70 -14.32
CA ARG A 68 2.84 30.43 -14.41
C ARG A 68 2.53 31.09 -13.08
N TYR A 69 1.84 32.23 -13.11
CA TYR A 69 1.36 32.88 -11.89
C TYR A 69 0.14 32.13 -11.32
N LYS A 70 0.38 30.94 -10.76
CA LYS A 70 -0.63 30.11 -10.11
C LYS A 70 -0.01 29.29 -8.97
N LEU A 71 -0.85 28.91 -8.01
CA LEU A 71 -0.47 28.01 -6.93
C LEU A 71 -0.84 26.57 -7.30
N GLN A 72 0.08 25.63 -7.09
CA GLN A 72 -0.15 24.20 -7.23
C GLN A 72 -0.41 23.60 -5.86
N LYS A 73 -1.63 23.12 -5.64
CA LYS A 73 -2.02 22.40 -4.43
C LYS A 73 -1.85 20.90 -4.69
N GLU A 74 -1.02 20.24 -3.90
CA GLU A 74 -0.77 18.81 -3.97
C GLU A 74 -1.13 18.14 -2.64
N LEU A 75 -1.58 16.90 -2.70
CA LEU A 75 -1.92 16.10 -1.51
C LEU A 75 -0.79 15.10 -1.27
N PHE A 76 0.00 15.31 -0.22
CA PHE A 76 1.08 14.42 0.17
C PHE A 76 0.59 13.47 1.27
N ILE A 77 1.27 12.33 1.42
CA ILE A 77 1.16 11.55 2.65
C ILE A 77 1.89 12.33 3.73
N ALA A 78 1.25 12.54 4.88
CA ALA A 78 1.89 13.22 5.99
C ALA A 78 2.91 12.27 6.65
N ALA A 79 4.16 12.71 6.73
CA ALA A 79 5.14 12.13 7.63
C ALA A 79 4.79 12.52 9.07
N GLU A 80 5.11 11.65 10.02
CA GLU A 80 4.96 11.95 11.44
C GLU A 80 5.79 13.19 11.82
N GLY A 81 5.22 14.08 12.63
CA GLY A 81 5.87 15.34 13.02
C GLY A 81 5.68 16.52 12.04
N ILE A 82 5.04 16.32 10.88
CA ILE A 82 4.65 17.46 10.03
C ILE A 82 3.58 18.31 10.73
N TYR A 83 3.69 19.63 10.61
CA TYR A 83 2.72 20.59 11.15
C TYR A 83 2.26 21.61 10.10
N THR A 84 1.11 22.24 10.35
CA THR A 84 0.56 23.29 9.49
C THR A 84 1.43 24.56 9.52
N GLY A 85 1.71 25.13 8.35
CA GLY A 85 2.63 26.25 8.18
C GLY A 85 4.09 25.83 7.96
N GLN A 86 4.43 24.55 8.14
CA GLN A 86 5.78 24.05 7.87
C GLN A 86 6.16 24.21 6.39
N PHE A 87 7.41 24.60 6.15
CA PHE A 87 8.00 24.55 4.81
C PHE A 87 8.54 23.17 4.49
N ILE A 88 8.11 22.63 3.35
CA ILE A 88 8.60 21.38 2.78
C ILE A 88 9.45 21.71 1.56
N TYR A 89 10.61 21.09 1.47
CA TYR A 89 11.54 21.23 0.35
C TYR A 89 11.56 19.93 -0.45
N CYS A 90 11.30 20.04 -1.76
CA CYS A 90 11.29 18.91 -2.68
C CYS A 90 12.38 19.07 -3.74
N GLY A 91 13.36 18.19 -3.75
CA GLY A 91 14.36 18.09 -4.82
C GLY A 91 15.73 17.61 -4.39
N ARG A 92 16.62 17.51 -5.37
CA ARG A 92 17.99 17.00 -5.21
C ARG A 92 18.83 17.79 -4.20
N LYS A 93 18.63 19.12 -4.11
CA LYS A 93 19.38 20.01 -3.21
C LYS A 93 18.61 20.34 -1.91
N ALA A 94 17.49 19.68 -1.65
CA ALA A 94 16.76 19.88 -0.41
C ALA A 94 17.60 19.33 0.77
N SER A 95 17.44 19.93 1.96
CA SER A 95 18.08 19.42 3.17
C SER A 95 17.35 18.18 3.70
N LEU A 96 18.07 17.29 4.37
CA LEU A 96 17.50 16.11 5.01
C LEU A 96 16.77 16.53 6.30
N MET A 97 15.47 16.81 6.19
CA MET A 97 14.59 17.10 7.32
C MET A 97 13.28 16.32 7.18
N VAL A 98 12.59 16.10 8.30
CA VAL A 98 11.30 15.40 8.32
C VAL A 98 10.29 16.14 7.45
N GLY A 99 9.72 15.41 6.48
CA GLY A 99 8.74 15.93 5.51
C GLY A 99 9.33 16.43 4.20
N ASN A 100 10.65 16.64 4.10
CA ASN A 100 11.30 16.96 2.83
C ASN A 100 11.33 15.74 1.90
N VAL A 101 11.37 16.01 0.59
CA VAL A 101 11.39 14.99 -0.45
C VAL A 101 12.72 15.08 -1.18
N LEU A 102 13.52 14.01 -1.07
CA LEU A 102 14.84 13.90 -1.69
C LEU A 102 14.94 12.61 -2.51
N PRO A 103 15.81 12.57 -3.54
CA PRO A 103 16.23 11.32 -4.15
C PRO A 103 16.85 10.36 -3.12
N LEU A 104 16.58 9.06 -3.23
CA LEU A 104 17.12 8.06 -2.28
C LEU A 104 18.64 8.09 -2.19
N ARG A 105 19.34 8.32 -3.31
CA ARG A 105 20.81 8.40 -3.34
C ARG A 105 21.44 9.48 -2.46
N SER A 106 20.67 10.50 -2.05
CA SER A 106 21.15 11.59 -1.19
C SER A 106 20.77 11.41 0.27
N ILE A 107 20.04 10.35 0.60
CA ILE A 107 19.63 10.02 1.95
C ILE A 107 20.62 8.99 2.49
N PRO A 108 21.16 9.14 3.70
CA PRO A 108 22.14 8.19 4.24
C PRO A 108 21.52 6.81 4.51
N GLU A 109 22.35 5.79 4.49
CA GLU A 109 21.99 4.43 4.88
C GLU A 109 21.54 4.39 6.35
N GLY A 110 20.60 3.51 6.67
CA GLY A 110 19.92 3.45 7.97
C GLY A 110 18.79 4.47 8.15
N ALA A 111 18.66 5.47 7.26
CA ALA A 111 17.60 6.46 7.36
C ALA A 111 16.22 5.86 7.09
N VAL A 112 15.24 6.38 7.82
CA VAL A 112 13.82 6.03 7.70
C VAL A 112 13.16 6.96 6.68
N VAL A 113 12.54 6.38 5.66
CA VAL A 113 11.87 7.07 4.56
C VAL A 113 10.43 6.59 4.39
N CYS A 114 9.57 7.44 3.80
CA CYS A 114 8.18 7.10 3.53
C CYS A 114 7.78 7.49 2.09
N ASN A 115 6.70 6.88 1.58
CA ASN A 115 6.15 7.16 0.25
C ASN A 115 7.16 7.00 -0.91
N VAL A 116 8.04 5.99 -0.82
CA VAL A 116 9.13 5.75 -1.79
C VAL A 116 8.60 5.39 -3.18
N GLU A 117 9.28 5.86 -4.23
CA GLU A 117 8.99 5.52 -5.62
C GLU A 117 9.60 4.17 -6.02
N HIS A 118 8.87 3.36 -6.79
CA HIS A 118 9.43 2.12 -7.36
C HIS A 118 10.23 2.44 -8.63
N HIS A 119 9.65 3.22 -9.53
CA HIS A 119 10.37 3.88 -10.62
C HIS A 119 10.34 5.40 -10.45
N VAL A 120 11.39 6.06 -10.95
CA VAL A 120 11.53 7.52 -10.88
C VAL A 120 10.33 8.19 -11.55
N GLY A 121 9.60 9.01 -10.80
CA GLY A 121 8.43 9.73 -11.26
C GLY A 121 7.08 9.04 -11.06
N ASP A 122 7.02 7.88 -10.40
CA ASP A 122 5.76 7.21 -10.03
C ASP A 122 4.96 7.96 -8.94
N ARG A 123 5.53 9.04 -8.38
CA ARG A 123 4.93 9.94 -7.38
C ARG A 123 4.54 9.25 -6.06
N GLY A 124 5.21 8.14 -5.75
CA GLY A 124 5.13 7.40 -4.48
C GLY A 124 4.26 6.14 -4.53
N VAL A 125 4.88 4.98 -4.28
CA VAL A 125 4.28 3.64 -4.42
C VAL A 125 4.42 2.82 -3.13
N LEU A 126 5.58 2.87 -2.48
CA LEU A 126 5.94 2.04 -1.32
C LEU A 126 5.84 2.82 0.00
N ALA A 127 5.73 2.10 1.12
CA ALA A 127 5.63 2.69 2.48
C ALA A 127 4.59 3.83 2.61
N ARG A 128 3.32 3.52 2.29
CA ARG A 128 2.21 4.50 2.18
C ARG A 128 1.11 4.36 3.24
N ALA A 129 1.12 3.29 4.02
CA ALA A 129 0.11 3.11 5.08
C ALA A 129 0.53 3.84 6.36
N SER A 130 -0.41 4.00 7.29
CA SER A 130 -0.14 4.61 8.60
C SER A 130 0.90 3.79 9.36
N GLY A 131 1.98 4.43 9.80
CA GLY A 131 3.05 3.79 10.55
C GLY A 131 3.97 2.88 9.72
N ASP A 132 3.70 2.73 8.41
CA ASP A 132 4.63 2.05 7.52
C ASP A 132 5.79 2.99 7.20
N TYR A 133 7.00 2.45 7.28
CA TYR A 133 8.20 3.13 6.83
C TYR A 133 9.05 2.16 5.99
N ALA A 134 10.02 2.72 5.28
CA ALA A 134 11.07 1.98 4.62
C ALA A 134 12.42 2.41 5.21
N ILE A 135 13.35 1.48 5.36
CA ILE A 135 14.73 1.78 5.78
C ILE A 135 15.62 1.74 4.54
N VAL A 136 16.45 2.76 4.32
CA VAL A 136 17.51 2.70 3.31
C VAL A 136 18.60 1.77 3.79
N ILE A 137 18.81 0.64 3.13
CA ILE A 137 19.80 -0.37 3.56
C ILE A 137 21.17 -0.02 3.00
N SER A 138 21.24 0.16 1.68
CA SER A 138 22.51 0.36 0.98
C SER A 138 22.31 1.10 -0.33
N HIS A 139 23.32 1.86 -0.74
CA HIS A 139 23.42 2.44 -2.08
C HIS A 139 24.39 1.64 -2.94
N ASN A 140 23.95 1.30 -4.16
CA ASN A 140 24.86 0.80 -5.18
C ASN A 140 25.19 1.97 -6.13
N PRO A 141 26.43 2.51 -6.09
CA PRO A 141 26.82 3.63 -6.95
C PRO A 141 26.92 3.23 -8.43
N ASP A 142 27.22 1.97 -8.74
CA ASP A 142 27.42 1.47 -10.10
C ASP A 142 26.10 1.42 -10.87
N ASN A 143 25.04 0.96 -10.21
CA ASN A 143 23.71 0.82 -10.82
C ASN A 143 22.74 1.96 -10.45
N GLY A 144 23.17 2.89 -9.59
CA GLY A 144 22.35 4.00 -9.09
C GLY A 144 21.11 3.56 -8.30
N THR A 145 21.08 2.32 -7.81
CA THR A 145 19.94 1.74 -7.08
C THR A 145 20.14 1.84 -5.58
N SER A 146 19.05 2.02 -4.84
CA SER A 146 19.05 2.03 -3.37
C SER A 146 18.09 0.96 -2.87
N ARG A 147 18.57 0.10 -1.97
CA ARG A 147 17.75 -0.98 -1.42
C ARG A 147 16.95 -0.47 -0.23
N THR A 148 15.66 -0.80 -0.17
CA THR A 148 14.80 -0.44 0.97
C THR A 148 14.04 -1.64 1.52
N GLU A 149 13.91 -1.74 2.85
CA GLU A 149 13.12 -2.79 3.53
C GLU A 149 11.87 -2.20 4.17
N LYS A 150 10.74 -2.93 4.18
CA LYS A 150 9.47 -2.47 4.74
C LYS A 150 8.90 -3.49 5.75
N PRO A 151 8.84 -3.19 7.06
CA PRO A 151 8.12 -4.03 8.01
C PRO A 151 6.60 -3.81 7.95
N LEU A 152 5.81 -4.86 8.20
CA LEU A 152 4.34 -4.82 8.21
C LEU A 152 3.79 -4.64 9.64
N LEU A 153 2.92 -3.65 9.87
CA LEU A 153 2.25 -3.43 11.17
C LEU A 153 0.74 -3.74 11.16
N LYS A 154 0.19 -3.97 12.36
CA LYS A 154 -1.12 -4.61 12.65
C LYS A 154 -2.31 -3.67 12.53
N ALA A 155 -3.52 -4.25 12.43
CA ALA A 155 -4.73 -3.56 12.00
C ALA A 155 -5.95 -3.83 12.91
N GLY A 156 -6.63 -2.76 13.38
CA GLY A 156 -7.83 -2.80 14.25
C GLY A 156 -9.21 -2.83 13.55
N ASN A 157 -10.25 -2.53 14.34
CA ASN A 157 -11.70 -2.80 14.23
C ASN A 157 -12.33 -2.78 12.82
N ALA A 158 -13.02 -3.87 12.46
CA ALA A 158 -13.32 -4.25 11.08
C ALA A 158 -14.50 -3.52 10.40
N TYR A 159 -15.61 -3.25 11.10
CA TYR A 159 -16.84 -2.77 10.44
C TYR A 159 -16.70 -1.35 9.84
N HIS A 160 -16.42 -0.35 10.67
CA HIS A 160 -16.23 1.04 10.22
C HIS A 160 -15.06 1.17 9.24
N LYS A 161 -14.03 0.35 9.41
CA LYS A 161 -12.87 0.28 8.54
C LYS A 161 -13.19 -0.19 7.12
N PHE A 162 -14.12 -1.14 6.97
CA PHE A 162 -14.50 -1.64 5.64
C PHE A 162 -15.64 -0.84 5.00
N ARG A 163 -16.45 -0.09 5.76
CA ARG A 163 -17.49 0.82 5.23
C ARG A 163 -16.94 1.84 4.23
N VAL A 164 -15.79 2.45 4.56
CA VAL A 164 -15.11 3.46 3.73
C VAL A 164 -14.18 2.86 2.66
N LYS A 165 -14.05 1.54 2.62
CA LYS A 165 -13.29 0.79 1.61
C LYS A 165 -14.29 0.06 0.71
N ARG A 166 -13.82 -0.70 -0.29
CA ARG A 166 -14.73 -1.51 -1.12
C ARG A 166 -15.52 -2.48 -0.25
N ASN A 167 -16.73 -2.84 -0.69
CA ASN A 167 -17.53 -3.87 -0.04
C ASN A 167 -16.77 -5.21 -0.01
N CYS A 168 -16.28 -5.61 1.16
CA CYS A 168 -15.55 -6.86 1.33
C CYS A 168 -15.75 -7.53 2.70
N TRP A 169 -16.71 -7.02 3.46
CA TRP A 169 -17.09 -7.47 4.80
C TRP A 169 -18.62 -7.39 4.91
N PRO A 170 -19.31 -8.39 5.50
CA PRO A 170 -18.78 -9.57 6.18
C PRO A 170 -18.24 -10.65 5.21
N LYS A 171 -17.36 -11.53 5.72
CA LYS A 171 -16.79 -12.65 4.95
C LYS A 171 -17.44 -13.97 5.34
N VAL A 172 -18.46 -14.39 4.60
CA VAL A 172 -19.02 -15.75 4.70
C VAL A 172 -17.97 -16.79 4.27
N ARG A 173 -17.83 -17.87 5.06
CA ARG A 173 -16.95 -19.03 4.81
C ARG A 173 -17.49 -19.84 3.63
N GLY A 174 -16.62 -20.37 2.77
CA GLY A 174 -17.06 -21.16 1.59
C GLY A 174 -17.84 -22.43 1.95
N VAL A 175 -17.50 -23.07 3.08
CA VAL A 175 -18.16 -24.28 3.57
C VAL A 175 -19.58 -24.04 4.08
N ALA A 176 -19.90 -22.79 4.45
CA ALA A 176 -21.25 -22.40 4.86
C ALA A 176 -22.17 -22.10 3.65
N MET A 177 -21.68 -22.27 2.42
CA MET A 177 -22.43 -22.01 1.19
C MET A 177 -22.93 -23.32 0.59
N ASN A 178 -23.91 -23.23 -0.32
CA ASN A 178 -24.38 -24.38 -1.09
C ASN A 178 -23.34 -24.78 -2.17
N PRO A 179 -23.34 -26.04 -2.65
CA PRO A 179 -22.40 -26.49 -3.68
C PRO A 179 -22.41 -25.64 -4.96
N VAL A 180 -23.58 -25.08 -5.29
CA VAL A 180 -23.77 -24.20 -6.45
C VAL A 180 -23.02 -22.87 -6.32
N GLU A 181 -22.77 -22.38 -5.09
CA GLU A 181 -22.20 -21.05 -4.80
C GLU A 181 -20.69 -21.06 -4.54
N HIS A 182 -20.12 -22.19 -4.11
CA HIS A 182 -18.71 -22.31 -3.78
C HIS A 182 -18.23 -23.77 -3.89
N PRO A 183 -17.02 -24.03 -4.44
CA PRO A 183 -16.47 -25.40 -4.53
C PRO A 183 -16.28 -26.13 -3.19
N HIS A 184 -16.34 -25.42 -2.07
CA HIS A 184 -16.18 -26.01 -0.73
C HIS A 184 -17.53 -26.18 -0.02
N GLY A 185 -18.62 -25.76 -0.68
CA GLY A 185 -19.95 -25.71 -0.10
C GLY A 185 -20.70 -27.02 -0.31
N GLY A 186 -21.68 -27.28 0.57
CA GLY A 186 -22.54 -28.46 0.50
C GLY A 186 -22.21 -29.58 1.48
N GLY A 187 -22.91 -30.69 1.29
CA GLY A 187 -22.88 -31.86 2.18
C GLY A 187 -23.77 -31.71 3.41
N ASN A 188 -24.01 -32.83 4.09
CA ASN A 188 -24.76 -32.86 5.36
C ASN A 188 -23.92 -32.37 6.55
N HIS A 189 -22.59 -32.48 6.44
CA HIS A 189 -21.63 -31.98 7.42
C HIS A 189 -20.76 -30.89 6.77
N GLN A 190 -20.45 -29.83 7.52
CA GLN A 190 -19.59 -28.76 7.03
C GLN A 190 -18.13 -29.21 6.94
N HIS A 191 -17.69 -29.60 5.75
CA HIS A 191 -16.30 -29.95 5.43
C HIS A 191 -15.98 -29.61 3.96
N ILE A 192 -14.70 -29.57 3.59
CA ILE A 192 -14.29 -29.23 2.21
C ILE A 192 -14.48 -30.42 1.25
N GLY A 193 -14.35 -31.66 1.75
CA GLY A 193 -14.52 -32.89 0.97
C GLY A 193 -13.35 -33.23 0.03
N HIS A 194 -12.55 -32.23 -0.37
CA HIS A 194 -11.34 -32.40 -1.19
C HIS A 194 -10.15 -31.60 -0.63
N ALA A 195 -8.96 -31.79 -1.20
CA ALA A 195 -7.77 -31.02 -0.81
C ALA A 195 -8.00 -29.52 -1.03
N SER A 196 -7.73 -28.70 -0.02
CA SER A 196 -7.90 -27.24 -0.10
C SER A 196 -6.73 -26.52 -0.79
N THR A 197 -5.69 -27.25 -1.18
CA THR A 197 -4.54 -26.74 -1.94
C THR A 197 -4.82 -26.83 -3.43
N VAL A 198 -4.75 -25.70 -4.13
CA VAL A 198 -5.12 -25.62 -5.55
C VAL A 198 -3.94 -25.15 -6.38
N ARG A 199 -3.77 -25.72 -7.58
CA ARG A 199 -2.69 -25.35 -8.50
C ARG A 199 -2.81 -23.90 -9.00
N ARG A 200 -1.69 -23.31 -9.41
CA ARG A 200 -1.62 -21.90 -9.88
C ARG A 200 -2.42 -21.66 -11.16
N ASP A 201 -2.47 -22.66 -12.02
CA ASP A 201 -3.12 -22.70 -13.33
C ASP A 201 -4.61 -23.06 -13.29
N ALA A 202 -5.16 -23.39 -12.11
CA ALA A 202 -6.57 -23.72 -11.96
C ALA A 202 -7.48 -22.63 -12.57
N PRO A 203 -8.60 -22.99 -13.22
CA PRO A 203 -9.46 -22.02 -13.86
C PRO A 203 -10.15 -21.08 -12.85
N PRO A 204 -10.54 -19.87 -13.27
CA PRO A 204 -11.40 -19.00 -12.47
C PRO A 204 -12.67 -19.74 -12.04
N GLY A 205 -12.98 -19.73 -10.74
CA GLY A 205 -14.09 -20.50 -10.17
C GLY A 205 -13.64 -21.75 -9.40
N GLN A 206 -12.59 -22.44 -9.87
CA GLN A 206 -11.97 -23.55 -9.14
C GLN A 206 -10.80 -23.10 -8.24
N LYS A 207 -10.21 -21.93 -8.54
CA LYS A 207 -9.09 -21.35 -7.78
C LYS A 207 -9.53 -20.76 -6.43
N VAL A 208 -9.89 -21.63 -5.49
CA VAL A 208 -10.32 -21.31 -4.12
C VAL A 208 -9.50 -22.09 -3.08
N GLY A 209 -9.37 -21.60 -1.86
CA GLY A 209 -8.54 -22.23 -0.82
C GLY A 209 -7.09 -21.70 -0.80
N LEU A 210 -6.12 -22.58 -0.59
CA LEU A 210 -4.69 -22.28 -0.51
C LEU A 210 -4.05 -22.39 -1.90
N ILE A 211 -3.92 -21.25 -2.58
CA ILE A 211 -3.45 -21.19 -3.98
C ILE A 211 -1.93 -21.37 -4.04
N ALA A 212 -1.48 -22.41 -4.74
CA ALA A 212 -0.06 -22.72 -4.97
C ALA A 212 0.79 -22.71 -3.69
N ALA A 213 0.19 -23.14 -2.57
CA ALA A 213 0.88 -23.18 -1.28
C ALA A 213 1.98 -24.24 -1.32
N ARG A 214 3.24 -23.80 -1.17
CA ARG A 214 4.41 -24.69 -1.08
C ARG A 214 4.48 -25.46 0.25
N ARG A 215 3.88 -24.89 1.30
CA ARG A 215 3.80 -25.45 2.65
C ARG A 215 2.49 -25.06 3.29
N THR A 216 1.92 -25.96 4.10
CA THR A 216 0.70 -25.74 4.89
C THR A 216 0.95 -26.01 6.37
N GLY A 217 -0.03 -25.70 7.23
CA GLY A 217 0.08 -25.88 8.67
C GLY A 217 0.77 -24.72 9.41
N ARG A 218 0.72 -24.75 10.75
CA ARG A 218 1.35 -23.73 11.60
C ARG A 218 2.83 -24.03 11.77
N LEU A 219 3.69 -23.07 11.43
CA LEU A 219 5.12 -23.16 11.70
C LEU A 219 5.36 -23.23 13.21
N ARG A 220 6.17 -24.20 13.66
CA ARG A 220 6.56 -24.40 15.07
C ARG A 220 8.07 -24.61 15.16
N GLY A 221 8.65 -24.30 16.32
CA GLY A 221 10.08 -24.50 16.60
C GLY A 221 11.00 -23.69 15.69
N GLN A 222 12.16 -24.26 15.34
CA GLN A 222 13.19 -23.59 14.54
C GLN A 222 12.67 -23.14 13.16
N ALA A 223 11.75 -23.88 12.54
CA ALA A 223 11.16 -23.50 11.26
C ALA A 223 10.38 -22.17 11.31
N ALA A 224 9.80 -21.80 12.46
CA ALA A 224 9.19 -20.48 12.65
C ALA A 224 10.24 -19.37 12.79
N ALA A 225 11.35 -19.67 13.49
CA ALA A 225 12.46 -18.72 13.68
C ALA A 225 13.22 -18.46 12.36
N THR A 226 13.45 -19.48 11.54
CA THR A 226 14.12 -19.35 10.24
C THR A 226 13.24 -18.62 9.23
N ALA A 227 11.92 -18.88 9.22
CA ALA A 227 11.00 -18.12 8.37
C ALA A 227 10.94 -16.63 8.76
N ALA A 228 10.93 -16.33 10.06
CA ALA A 228 10.99 -14.95 10.57
C ALA A 228 12.33 -14.24 10.25
N LYS A 229 13.43 -14.99 10.11
CA LYS A 229 14.71 -14.47 9.62
C LYS A 229 14.71 -14.24 8.10
N ALA A 230 14.17 -15.18 7.32
CA ALA A 230 14.12 -15.09 5.86
C ALA A 230 13.30 -13.88 5.37
N GLU A 231 12.21 -13.56 6.07
CA GLU A 231 11.34 -12.40 5.78
C GLU A 231 12.03 -11.04 5.99
N LYS A 232 13.12 -10.99 6.79
CA LYS A 232 13.94 -9.78 7.02
C LYS A 232 15.07 -9.58 6.01
N THR A 233 15.32 -10.58 5.17
CA THR A 233 16.49 -10.59 4.25
C THR A 233 16.11 -10.38 2.79
N SER A 234 14.82 -10.36 2.43
CA SER A 234 14.33 -10.14 1.07
C SER A 234 13.82 -8.73 0.87
#